data_AF-A0A8T4NJ94-F1
#
_entry.id   AF-A0A8T4NJ94-F1
#
_cell.length_a   1.000
_cell.length_b   1.000
_cell.length_c   1.000
_cell.angle_alpha   90.00
_cell.angle_beta   90.00
_cell.angle_gamma   90.00
#
_symmetry.space_group_name_H-M   'P 1'
#
loop_
_entity.id
_entity.type
_entity.pdbx_description
1 polymer ?
#
loop_
_entity_poly.entity_id
_entity_poly.type
_entity_poly.pdbx_seq_one_letter_code
_entity_poly.pdbx_strand_id
1 'polypeptide(L)'
;MAAKTKTREITISDEGGAFQAFFKKLSGEHKEYDFQGLETLRKLLSNEKARLLHIIKTKKPISIYALAKISGRDFKSVNDDIKVLQKFGFIEFISEKTGRRERLKPVLSIDRIRIDFKI
;
A
#
# COMPACT_ATOMS: atom_id res chain seq x y z
N MET A 1 21.98 13.50 14.50
CA MET A 1 21.80 13.33 13.04
C MET A 1 20.32 13.04 12.79
N ALA A 2 19.59 13.98 12.16
CA ALA A 2 18.16 13.78 11.91
C ALA A 2 17.97 12.68 10.85
N ALA A 3 17.28 11.60 11.21
CA ALA A 3 16.96 10.52 10.28
C ALA A 3 16.09 11.10 9.15
N LYS A 4 16.58 11.05 7.91
CA LYS A 4 15.82 11.43 6.71
C LYS A 4 14.57 10.57 6.64
N THR A 5 13.43 11.11 7.05
CA THR A 5 12.15 10.41 7.07
C THR A 5 11.61 10.38 5.64
N LYS A 6 11.47 9.19 5.04
CA LYS A 6 10.90 9.05 3.70
C LYS A 6 9.38 9.15 3.80
N THR A 7 8.85 10.35 3.60
CA THR A 7 7.40 10.62 3.55
C THR A 7 6.91 10.52 2.11
N ARG A 8 5.82 9.78 1.88
CA ARG A 8 5.08 9.82 0.61
C ARG A 8 3.81 10.64 0.81
N GLU A 9 3.65 11.67 -0.02
CA GLU A 9 2.49 12.54 -0.04
C GLU A 9 1.63 12.21 -1.25
N ILE A 10 0.33 12.02 -1.01
CA ILE A 10 -0.67 11.87 -2.05
C ILE A 10 -1.64 13.03 -1.86
N THR A 11 -1.62 13.98 -2.79
CA THR A 11 -2.50 15.15 -2.78
C THR A 11 -3.62 14.94 -3.78
N ILE A 12 -4.87 15.01 -3.31
CA ILE A 12 -6.06 14.96 -4.14
C ILE A 12 -6.83 16.26 -3.87
N SER A 13 -7.00 17.10 -4.89
CA SER A 13 -7.69 18.39 -4.79
C SER A 13 -9.02 18.31 -5.52
N ASP A 14 -10.11 18.73 -4.87
CA ASP A 14 -11.44 18.87 -5.45
C ASP A 14 -11.83 20.36 -5.51
N GLU A 15 -12.19 20.86 -6.69
CA GLU A 15 -12.71 22.23 -6.87
C GLU A 15 -14.22 22.27 -7.16
N GLY A 16 -14.95 21.16 -7.01
CA GLY A 16 -16.31 21.06 -7.56
C GLY A 16 -17.33 20.26 -6.74
N GLY A 17 -17.07 19.96 -5.46
CA GLY A 17 -17.99 19.16 -4.65
C GLY A 17 -18.10 17.71 -5.11
N ALA A 18 -17.11 17.26 -5.90
CA ALA A 18 -16.99 15.92 -6.40
C ALA A 18 -16.66 14.87 -5.33
N PHE A 19 -15.97 15.31 -4.29
CA PHE A 19 -15.68 14.53 -3.11
C PHE A 19 -16.95 14.11 -2.36
N GLN A 20 -18.00 14.94 -2.37
CA GLN A 20 -19.23 14.66 -1.62
C GLN A 20 -20.02 13.48 -2.20
N ALA A 21 -20.17 13.37 -3.53
CA ALA A 21 -20.91 12.24 -4.09
C ALA A 21 -20.07 10.95 -4.23
N PHE A 22 -18.75 11.01 -4.02
CA PHE A 22 -17.94 9.80 -3.86
C PHE A 22 -18.10 9.16 -2.48
N PHE A 23 -18.19 9.95 -1.41
CA PHE A 23 -18.68 9.47 -0.10
C PHE A 23 -20.12 8.98 -0.20
N LYS A 24 -20.93 9.68 -1.00
CA LYS A 24 -22.31 9.26 -1.29
C LYS A 24 -22.38 7.94 -2.05
N LYS A 25 -21.45 7.61 -2.96
CA LYS A 25 -21.44 6.32 -3.69
C LYS A 25 -20.85 5.14 -2.91
N LEU A 26 -20.11 5.41 -1.83
CA LEU A 26 -19.89 4.47 -0.72
C LEU A 26 -21.15 4.32 0.17
N SER A 27 -22.12 5.23 0.04
CA SER A 27 -23.46 5.20 0.67
C SER A 27 -24.62 5.11 -0.36
N GLY A 28 -24.35 4.64 -1.59
CA GLY A 28 -25.31 4.62 -2.69
C GLY A 28 -25.45 5.94 -3.46
N GLU A 29 -25.25 5.84 -4.77
CA GLU A 29 -25.60 6.77 -5.86
C GLU A 29 -24.53 7.72 -6.45
N HIS A 30 -24.68 7.92 -7.75
CA HIS A 30 -23.68 8.25 -8.79
C HIS A 30 -23.39 9.76 -8.96
N LYS A 31 -22.17 10.09 -9.39
CA LYS A 31 -21.83 11.07 -10.46
C LYS A 31 -20.37 10.91 -10.90
N GLU A 32 -20.05 11.32 -12.13
CA GLU A 32 -18.74 11.12 -12.76
C GLU A 32 -17.64 11.93 -12.07
N TYR A 33 -16.69 11.21 -11.49
CA TYR A 33 -15.53 11.76 -10.80
C TYR A 33 -14.26 11.22 -11.45
N ASP A 34 -13.10 11.77 -11.12
CA ASP A 34 -11.80 11.20 -11.48
C ASP A 34 -11.64 9.82 -10.80
N PHE A 35 -12.34 8.84 -11.35
CA PHE A 35 -12.48 7.50 -10.81
C PHE A 35 -11.13 6.79 -10.82
N GLN A 36 -10.18 7.20 -11.68
CA GLN A 36 -8.87 6.54 -11.77
C GLN A 36 -8.03 6.79 -10.53
N GLY A 37 -7.91 8.05 -10.07
CA GLY A 37 -7.16 8.38 -8.85
C GLY A 37 -7.76 7.70 -7.61
N LEU A 38 -9.07 7.59 -7.59
CA LEU A 38 -9.81 7.13 -6.43
C LEU A 38 -10.00 5.62 -6.37
N GLU A 39 -10.15 4.96 -7.51
CA GLU A 39 -10.02 3.51 -7.63
C GLU A 39 -8.60 3.07 -7.23
N THR A 40 -7.60 3.86 -7.62
CA THR A 40 -6.20 3.64 -7.23
C THR A 40 -6.00 3.77 -5.73
N LEU A 41 -6.57 4.81 -5.11
CA LEU A 41 -6.55 4.98 -3.66
C LEU A 41 -7.28 3.85 -2.93
N ARG A 42 -8.46 3.43 -3.41
CA ARG A 42 -9.21 2.30 -2.85
C ARG A 42 -8.42 0.99 -2.93
N LYS A 43 -7.74 0.75 -4.06
CA LYS A 43 -6.84 -0.38 -4.20
C LYS A 43 -5.74 -0.31 -3.17
N LEU A 44 -5.15 0.86 -2.91
CA LEU A 44 -4.06 1.03 -1.94
C LEU A 44 -4.48 0.86 -0.48
N LEU A 45 -5.65 1.37 -0.10
CA LEU A 45 -6.11 1.48 1.29
C LEU A 45 -6.90 0.26 1.78
N SER A 46 -6.76 -0.91 1.16
CA SER A 46 -7.45 -2.10 1.66
C SER A 46 -6.91 -2.53 3.02
N ASN A 47 -7.79 -3.05 3.88
CA ASN A 47 -7.44 -3.56 5.22
C ASN A 47 -6.30 -4.58 5.16
N GLU A 48 -6.34 -5.44 4.14
CA GLU A 48 -5.31 -6.45 3.91
C GLU A 48 -3.95 -5.84 3.60
N LYS A 49 -3.89 -4.80 2.76
CA LYS A 49 -2.62 -4.13 2.46
C LYS A 49 -2.07 -3.37 3.66
N ALA A 50 -2.94 -2.70 4.42
CA ALA A 50 -2.55 -2.07 5.69
C ALA A 50 -1.99 -3.10 6.68
N ARG A 51 -2.63 -4.27 6.78
CA ARG A 51 -2.16 -5.39 7.61
C ARG A 51 -0.80 -5.92 7.16
N LEU A 52 -0.58 -6.08 5.85
CA LEU A 52 0.72 -6.51 5.32
C LEU A 52 1.82 -5.49 5.63
N LEU A 53 1.57 -4.19 5.45
CA LEU A 53 2.51 -3.13 5.84
C LEU A 53 2.85 -3.19 7.34
N HIS A 54 1.85 -3.40 8.19
CA HIS A 54 2.05 -3.57 9.63
C HIS A 54 2.90 -4.81 9.97
N ILE A 55 2.64 -5.96 9.34
CA ILE A 55 3.43 -7.19 9.54
C ILE A 55 4.87 -6.98 9.09
N ILE A 56 5.10 -6.35 7.94
CA ILE A 56 6.46 -6.08 7.45
C ILE A 56 7.22 -5.20 8.44
N LYS A 57 6.56 -4.15 8.98
CA LYS A 57 7.15 -3.27 10.00
C LYS A 57 7.53 -4.01 11.28
N THR A 58 6.62 -4.84 11.80
CA THR A 58 6.71 -5.40 13.16
C THR A 58 7.41 -6.75 13.21
N LYS A 59 7.19 -7.60 12.21
CA LYS A 59 7.69 -8.99 12.17
C LYS A 59 8.86 -9.19 11.22
N LYS A 60 9.17 -8.23 10.34
CA LYS A 60 10.32 -8.24 9.42
C LYS A 60 10.50 -9.60 8.70
N PRO A 61 9.50 -10.06 7.94
CA PRO A 61 9.55 -11.35 7.27
C PRO A 61 10.73 -11.42 6.29
N ILE A 62 11.39 -12.58 6.24
CA ILE A 62 12.58 -12.80 5.40
C ILE A 62 12.24 -13.06 3.91
N SER A 63 10.97 -13.24 3.58
CA SER A 63 10.50 -13.47 2.21
C SER A 63 8.99 -13.22 2.08
N ILE A 64 8.50 -13.12 0.85
CA ILE A 64 7.06 -13.07 0.55
C ILE A 64 6.35 -14.33 1.07
N TYR A 65 6.99 -15.50 1.00
CA TYR A 65 6.44 -16.74 1.53
C TYR A 65 6.28 -16.70 3.06
N ALA A 66 7.29 -16.20 3.77
CA ALA A 66 7.21 -16.02 5.21
C ALA A 66 6.10 -15.01 5.59
N LEU A 67 5.99 -13.91 4.83
CA LEU A 67 4.92 -12.94 5.01
C LEU A 67 3.54 -13.60 4.86
N ALA A 68 3.34 -14.41 3.82
CA ALA A 68 2.08 -15.11 3.60
C ALA A 68 1.70 -16.07 4.75
N LYS A 69 2.70 -16.79 5.29
CA LYS A 69 2.52 -17.65 6.46
C LYS A 69 2.13 -16.85 7.71
N ILE A 70 2.76 -15.71 7.95
CA ILE A 70 2.45 -14.86 9.11
C ILE A 70 1.08 -14.19 8.96
N SER A 71 0.71 -13.77 7.74
CA SER A 71 -0.61 -13.17 7.49
C SER A 71 -1.74 -14.20 7.48
N GLY A 72 -1.44 -15.50 7.42
CA GLY A 72 -2.43 -16.57 7.31
C GLY A 72 -3.15 -16.59 5.96
N ARG A 73 -2.48 -16.13 4.90
CA ARG A 73 -3.06 -16.01 3.55
C ARG A 73 -2.28 -16.82 2.53
N ASP A 74 -2.91 -17.12 1.40
CA ASP A 74 -2.23 -17.80 0.32
C ASP A 74 -1.16 -16.91 -0.32
N PHE A 75 -0.13 -17.55 -0.89
CA PHE A 75 1.01 -16.85 -1.44
C PHE A 75 0.65 -15.94 -2.62
N LYS A 76 -0.31 -16.35 -3.46
CA LYS A 76 -0.67 -15.60 -4.67
C LYS A 76 -1.31 -14.27 -4.30
N SER A 77 -2.30 -14.28 -3.42
CA SER A 77 -2.97 -13.07 -2.93
C SER A 77 -1.98 -12.10 -2.27
N VAL A 78 -1.07 -12.61 -1.44
CA VAL A 78 -0.05 -11.78 -0.79
C VAL A 78 0.95 -11.21 -1.79
N ASN A 79 1.37 -12.00 -2.78
CA ASN A 79 2.27 -11.54 -3.82
C ASN A 79 1.64 -10.42 -4.67
N ASP A 80 0.36 -10.55 -5.02
CA ASP A 80 -0.36 -9.53 -5.78
C ASP A 80 -0.51 -8.24 -4.96
N ASP A 81 -0.84 -8.36 -3.66
CA ASP A 81 -0.92 -7.22 -2.75
C ASP A 81 0.43 -6.50 -2.61
N ILE A 82 1.53 -7.24 -2.45
CA ILE A 82 2.86 -6.65 -2.30
C ILE A 82 3.35 -6.00 -3.60
N LYS A 83 3.05 -6.57 -4.77
CA LYS A 83 3.37 -5.92 -6.05
C LYS A 83 2.65 -4.58 -6.21
N VAL A 84 1.41 -4.49 -5.77
CA VAL A 84 0.68 -3.21 -5.74
C VAL A 84 1.42 -2.22 -4.83
N LEU A 85 1.71 -2.60 -3.58
CA LEU A 85 2.42 -1.74 -2.63
C LEU A 85 3.82 -1.32 -3.11
N GLN A 86 4.52 -2.20 -3.83
CA GLN A 86 5.81 -1.91 -4.46
C GLN A 86 5.66 -0.87 -5.59
N LYS A 87 4.64 -1.00 -6.46
CA LYS A 87 4.38 -0.03 -7.54
C LYS A 87 4.16 1.39 -7.01
N PHE A 88 3.55 1.53 -5.83
CA PHE A 88 3.38 2.82 -5.16
C PHE A 88 4.59 3.24 -4.30
N GLY A 89 5.65 2.44 -4.31
CA GLY A 89 6.91 2.76 -3.63
C GLY A 89 6.79 2.74 -2.11
N PHE A 90 5.86 1.97 -1.55
CA PHE A 90 5.73 1.73 -0.09
C PHE A 90 6.60 0.58 0.39
N ILE A 91 6.93 -0.34 -0.53
CA ILE A 91 7.78 -1.51 -0.29
C ILE A 91 8.85 -1.57 -1.37
N GLU A 92 10.05 -1.98 -0.96
CA GLU A 92 11.12 -2.43 -1.86
C GLU A 92 11.42 -3.90 -1.60
N PHE A 93 11.99 -4.59 -2.59
CA PHE A 93 12.49 -5.94 -2.44
C PHE A 93 14.01 -5.93 -2.41
N ILE A 94 14.57 -6.46 -1.33
CA ILE A 94 16.00 -6.72 -1.24
C ILE A 94 16.23 -8.19 -1.59
N SER A 95 17.09 -8.43 -2.57
CA SER A 95 17.57 -9.76 -2.87
C SER A 95 18.60 -10.17 -1.81
N GLU A 96 18.29 -11.23 -1.07
CA GLU A 96 19.24 -11.88 -0.16
C GLU A 96 19.62 -13.25 -0.74
N LYS A 97 20.91 -13.44 -1.01
CA LYS A 97 21.46 -14.73 -1.46
C LYS A 97 21.99 -15.50 -0.26
N THR A 98 21.55 -16.74 -0.13
CA THR A 98 22.10 -17.71 0.82
C THR A 98 22.50 -18.95 0.05
N GLY A 99 23.81 -19.09 -0.22
CA GLY A 99 24.32 -20.12 -1.11
C GLY A 99 23.76 -19.99 -2.53
N ARG A 100 23.14 -21.08 -3.04
CA ARG A 100 22.50 -21.11 -4.38
C ARG A 100 21.08 -20.55 -4.41
N ARG A 101 20.50 -20.20 -3.26
CA ARG A 101 19.10 -19.74 -3.18
C ARG A 101 19.07 -18.22 -3.07
N GLU A 102 18.20 -17.61 -3.87
CA GLU A 102 17.89 -16.20 -3.83
C GLU A 102 16.48 -16.00 -3.27
N ARG A 103 16.32 -15.04 -2.35
CA ARG A 103 15.03 -14.71 -1.74
C ARG A 103 14.79 -13.22 -1.86
N LEU A 104 13.56 -12.86 -2.20
CA LEU A 104 13.09 -11.48 -2.19
C LEU A 104 12.48 -11.16 -0.83
N LYS A 105 13.20 -10.35 -0.06
CA LYS A 105 12.78 -9.86 1.24
C LYS A 105 12.02 -8.55 1.07
N PRO A 106 10.73 -8.47 1.45
CA PRO A 106 9.99 -7.22 1.42
C PRO A 106 10.44 -6.33 2.58
N VAL A 107 10.78 -5.08 2.27
CA VAL A 107 11.12 -4.04 3.26
C VAL A 107 10.30 -2.79 3.03
N LEU A 108 9.95 -2.08 4.09
CA LEU A 108 9.29 -0.78 3.95
C LEU A 108 10.30 0.24 3.42
N SER A 109 9.91 0.94 2.36
CA SER A 109 10.69 2.04 1.77
C SER A 109 10.24 3.41 2.30
N ILE A 110 9.21 3.44 3.16
CA ILE A 110 8.57 4.65 3.68
C ILE A 110 8.39 4.56 5.19
N ASP A 111 8.40 5.72 5.83
CA ASP A 111 8.16 5.85 7.26
C ASP A 111 6.76 6.37 7.57
N ARG A 112 6.19 7.14 6.63
CA ARG A 112 4.90 7.83 6.77
C ARG A 112 4.17 7.91 5.44
N ILE A 113 2.87 7.62 5.47
CA ILE A 113 1.91 7.92 4.41
C ILE A 113 1.10 9.13 4.88
N ARG A 114 1.09 10.21 4.09
CA ARG A 114 0.19 11.36 4.30
C ARG A 114 -0.76 11.43 3.11
N ILE A 115 -2.05 11.50 3.43
CA ILE A 115 -3.12 11.62 2.44
C ILE A 115 -3.85 12.89 2.81
N ASP A 116 -3.72 13.88 1.95
CA ASP A 116 -4.36 15.18 2.14
C ASP A 116 -5.55 15.28 1.19
N PHE A 117 -6.71 15.47 1.79
CA PHE A 117 -7.96 15.74 1.08
C PHE A 117 -8.27 17.22 1.26
N LYS A 118 -8.23 17.98 0.16
CA LYS A 118 -8.72 19.35 0.15
C LYS A 118 -10.17 19.32 -0.33
N ILE A 119 -11.07 19.69 0.57
CA ILE A 119 -12.51 19.83 0.35
C ILE A 119 -12.83 21.32 0.22
#